data_AF-A0A8T5QN43-F1
#
_entry.id   AF-A0A8T5QN43-F1
#
_cell.length_a   1.000
_cell.length_b   1.000
_cell.length_c   1.000
_cell.angle_alpha   90.00
_cell.angle_beta   90.00
_cell.angle_gamma   90.00
#
_symmetry.space_group_name_H-M   'P 1'
#
loop_
_entity.id
_entity.type
_entity.pdbx_description
1 polymer ?
#
loop_
_entity_poly.entity_id
_entity_poly.type
_entity_poly.pdbx_seq_one_letter_code
_entity_poly.pdbx_strand_id
1 'polypeptide(L)' 'MEYKLELEKVIDKIKKKKIKRVCIQLPVGLKPKAEQIKDELEQKTGASVFIWLGSCFGACDVPLIV' A
#
# COMPACT_ATOMS: atom_id res chain seq x y z
N MET A 1 -19.60 3.94 -2.11
CA MET A 1 -19.14 2.54 -2.20
C MET A 1 -18.00 2.36 -1.23
N GLU A 2 -18.07 1.35 -0.38
CA GLU A 2 -17.04 1.03 0.60
C GLU A 2 -16.25 -0.18 0.12
N TYR A 3 -14.93 -0.06 0.03
CA TYR A 3 -14.04 -1.15 -0.38
C TYR A 3 -13.44 -1.79 0.86
N LYS A 4 -13.44 -3.12 0.92
CA LYS A 4 -12.74 -3.87 1.95
C LYS A 4 -11.25 -4.00 1.59
N LEU A 5 -10.41 -3.11 2.12
CA LEU A 5 -8.98 -3.03 1.80
C LEU A 5 -8.11 -4.11 2.48
N GLU A 6 -8.66 -4.85 3.43
CA GLU A 6 -7.99 -5.94 4.15
C GLU A 6 -6.64 -5.55 4.80
N LEU A 7 -6.51 -4.32 5.29
CA LEU A 7 -5.25 -3.77 5.82
C LEU A 7 -4.65 -4.61 6.97
N GLU A 8 -5.48 -5.23 7.82
CA GLU A 8 -5.00 -6.12 8.88
C GLU A 8 -4.19 -7.31 8.35
N LYS A 9 -4.62 -7.89 7.22
CA LYS A 9 -3.87 -8.99 6.57
C LYS A 9 -2.54 -8.49 6.00
N VAL A 10 -2.50 -7.26 5.50
CA VAL A 10 -1.28 -6.63 4.98
C VAL A 10 -0.30 -6.37 6.13
N ILE A 11 -0.78 -5.82 7.25
CA ILE A 11 0.00 -5.55 8.46
C ILE A 11 0.62 -6.83 9.01
N ASP A 12 -0.16 -7.92 9.13
CA ASP A 12 0.33 -9.21 9.59
C ASP A 12 1.45 -9.76 8.70
N LYS A 13 1.29 -9.67 7.37
CA LYS A 13 2.33 -10.07 6.41
C LYS A 13 3.60 -9.23 6.54
N ILE A 14 3.48 -7.91 6.68
CA ILE A 14 4.63 -7.00 6.83
C ILE A 14 5.41 -7.36 8.10
N LYS A 15 4.72 -7.53 9.24
CA LYS A 15 5.33 -7.89 10.52
C LYS A 15 6.01 -9.25 10.47
N LYS A 16 5.31 -10.29 10.00
CA LYS A 16 5.84 -11.66 9.91
C LYS A 16 7.10 -11.73 9.05
N LYS A 17 7.11 -11.02 7.92
CA LYS A 17 8.25 -10.98 7.01
C LYS A 17 9.30 -9.93 7.39
N LYS A 18 9.10 -9.15 8.47
CA LYS A 18 9.97 -8.06 8.91
C LYS A 18 10.34 -7.10 7.76
N ILE A 19 9.36 -6.77 6.92
CA ILE A 19 9.55 -5.89 5.77
C ILE A 19 9.85 -4.48 6.27
N LYS A 20 10.93 -3.87 5.77
CA LYS A 20 11.35 -2.52 6.16
C LYS A 20 10.82 -1.41 5.26
N ARG A 21 10.57 -1.73 3.98
CA ARG A 21 10.13 -0.79 2.95
C ARG A 21 8.98 -1.41 2.16
N VAL A 22 7.89 -0.67 1.98
CA VAL A 22 6.69 -1.10 1.28
C VAL A 22 6.34 -0.05 0.23
N CYS A 23 6.05 -0.46 -0.99
CA CYS A 23 5.45 0.40 -2.00
C CYS A 23 3.98 0.03 -2.13
N ILE A 24 3.08 1.02 -2.05
CA ILE A 24 1.66 0.83 -2.31
C ILE A 24 1.31 1.42 -3.68
N GLN A 25 0.68 0.60 -4.50
CA GLN A 25 0.10 1.01 -5.78
C GLN A 25 -1.42 1.00 -5.66
N LEU A 26 -2.06 2.09 -6.10
CA LEU A 26 -3.50 2.27 -6.01
C LEU A 26 -4.06 2.75 -7.36
N PRO A 27 -5.22 2.22 -7.80
CA PRO A 27 -5.95 2.78 -8.92
C PRO A 27 -6.44 4.19 -8.59
N VAL A 28 -6.76 4.98 -9.62
CA VAL A 28 -7.14 6.39 -9.49
C VAL A 28 -8.24 6.61 -8.45
N GLY A 29 -9.27 5.76 -8.41
CA GLY A 29 -10.38 5.87 -7.45
C GLY A 29 -10.00 5.64 -5.99
N LEU A 30 -8.84 5.06 -5.71
CA LEU A 30 -8.32 4.83 -4.35
C LEU A 30 -7.17 5.78 -3.98
N LYS A 31 -6.61 6.54 -4.93
CA LYS A 31 -5.54 7.52 -4.65
C LYS A 31 -5.92 8.54 -3.55
N PRO A 32 -7.17 9.03 -3.42
CA PRO A 32 -7.54 9.93 -2.32
C PRO A 32 -7.37 9.34 -0.92
N LYS A 33 -7.30 8.00 -0.79
CA LYS A 33 -7.07 7.30 0.48
C LYS A 33 -5.62 6.91 0.70
N ALA A 34 -4.71 7.26 -0.21
CA ALA A 34 -3.33 6.78 -0.19
C ALA A 34 -2.57 7.18 1.08
N GLU A 35 -2.72 8.43 1.53
CA GLU A 35 -2.09 8.91 2.76
C GLU A 35 -2.63 8.19 3.99
N GLN A 36 -3.95 8.04 4.10
CA GLN A 36 -4.57 7.28 5.21
C GLN A 36 -4.06 5.83 5.28
N ILE A 37 -3.97 5.16 4.13
CA ILE A 37 -3.45 3.77 4.05
C ILE A 37 -1.97 3.74 4.43
N LYS A 38 -1.18 4.69 3.92
CA LYS A 38 0.24 4.83 4.23
C LYS A 38 0.43 4.97 5.75
N ASP A 39 -0.21 5.94 6.36
CA ASP A 39 -0.06 6.25 7.78
C ASP A 39 -0.45 5.06 8.66
N GLU A 40 -1.55 4.37 8.34
CA GLU A 40 -1.98 3.19 9.09
C GLU A 40 -0.93 2.06 9.01
N LEU A 41 -0.37 1.81 7.83
CA LEU A 41 0.67 0.80 7.65
C LEU A 41 1.96 1.19 8.37
N GLU A 42 2.43 2.43 8.24
CA GLU A 42 3.64 2.91 8.91
C GLU A 42 3.50 2.82 10.44
N GLN A 43 2.40 3.34 11.00
CA GLN A 43 2.17 3.33 12.46
C GLN A 43 2.06 1.92 13.02
N LYS A 44 1.33 1.02 12.33
CA LYS A 44 1.09 -0.33 12.86
C LYS A 44 2.27 -1.27 12.62
N THR A 45 3.15 -1.02 11.65
CA THR A 45 4.23 -1.94 11.27
C THR A 45 5.64 -1.44 11.54
N GLY A 46 5.86 -0.12 11.61
CA GLY A 46 7.18 0.50 11.67
C GLY A 46 7.96 0.45 10.35
N ALA A 47 7.37 -0.04 9.26
CA ALA A 47 7.97 0.00 7.93
C ALA A 47 7.83 1.39 7.31
N SER A 48 8.75 1.79 6.43
CA SER A 48 8.58 2.97 5.58
C SER A 48 7.69 2.63 4.39
N VAL A 49 6.67 3.44 4.12
CA VAL A 49 5.68 3.19 3.08
C VAL A 49 5.73 4.30 2.02
N PHE A 50 5.92 3.90 0.77
CA PHE A 50 5.99 4.79 -0.39
C PHE A 50 4.71 4.64 -1.23
N ILE A 51 4.18 5.76 -1.72
CA ILE A 51 3.01 5.77 -2.60
C ILE A 51 3.50 5.82 -4.04
N TRP A 52 3.10 4.84 -4.86
CA TRP A 52 3.34 4.86 -6.30
C TRP A 52 2.46 5.93 -6.97
N LEU A 53 3.09 7.01 -7.43
CA LEU A 53 2.39 8.13 -8.07
C LEU A 53 2.16 7.93 -9.58
N GLY A 54 2.77 6.92 -10.19
CA GLY A 54 2.62 6.60 -11.60
C GLY A 54 1.21 6.09 -11.97
N SER A 55 1.11 5.52 -13.18
CA SER A 55 -0.11 4.86 -13.62
C SER A 55 -0.42 3.62 -12.78
N CYS A 56 -1.70 3.28 -12.75
CA CYS A 56 -2.20 2.01 -12.27
C CYS A 56 -3.49 1.71 -13.04
N PHE A 57 -3.35 1.21 -14.27
CA PHE A 57 -4.50 0.83 -15.11
C PHE A 57 -5.11 -0.53 -14.71
N GLY A 58 -4.36 -1.35 -13.98
CA GLY A 58 -4.81 -2.65 -13.50
C GLY A 58 -3.67 -3.55 -13.06
N ALA A 59 -3.95 -4.83 -12.86
CA ALA A 59 -2.96 -5.81 -12.40
C ALA A 59 -1.79 -6.06 -13.37
N CYS A 60 -1.91 -5.61 -14.62
CA CYS A 60 -0.82 -5.66 -15.62
C CYS A 60 0.20 -4.53 -15.47
N ASP A 61 -0.11 -3.47 -14.70
CA ASP A 61 0.67 -2.23 -14.63
C ASP A 61 1.48 -2.15 -13.33
N VAL A 62 2.21 -3.21 -12.95
CA VAL A 62 2.93 -3.28 -11.67
C VAL A 62 4.25 -2.48 -11.74
N PRO A 63 4.61 -1.68 -10.72
CA PRO A 63 5.89 -0.97 -10.69
C PRO A 63 7.04 -1.96 -10.46
N LEU A 64 7.85 -2.19 -11.51
CA LEU A 64 9.02 -3.07 -11.46
C LEU A 64 10.31 -2.36 -11.02
N ILE A 65 10.29 -1.02 -10.97
CA ILE A 65 11.44 -0.20 -10.60
C ILE A 65 11.02 0.67 -9.41
N VAL A 66 11.53 0.35 -8.22
CA VAL A 66 11.29 1.07 -6.96
C VAL A 66 12.55 1.07 -6.11
#